data_AF-A0A1G6B4B8-F1
#
_entry.id   AF-A0A1G6B4B8-F1
#
_cell.length_a   1.000
_cell.length_b   1.000
_cell.length_c   1.000
_cell.angle_alpha   90.00
_cell.angle_beta   90.00
_cell.angle_gamma   90.00
#
_symmetry.space_group_name_H-M   'P 1'
#
loop_
_entity.id
_entity.type
_entity.pdbx_description
1 polymer ?
#
loop_
_entity_poly.entity_id
_entity_poly.type
_entity_poly.pdbx_seq_one_letter_code
_entity_poly.pdbx_strand_id
1 'polypeptide(L)'
;MSEEVFYLLQTMDRKRIELQIVLQCAPTIAGLKTSNFLIVPKEQEEQVRMVMRYTGLFSYRLVYDGNRVIFLVFNKQKLLEYLSREDVKRFLKNYGYSDKAFGYSLRFFQERYSKFVESREDFPHEAGVFLGYPLCDVKGFISKGGENYRASGYWKVYGDTENTLKLFEKFDDAKDEMVCMLSEGNSLHEIIRSQNTLLKVG
;
A
#
# COMPACT_ATOMS: atom_id res chain seq x y z
N MET A 1 -11.24 1.28 -12.53
CA MET A 1 -11.05 2.69 -12.92
C MET A 1 -11.95 3.00 -14.10
N SER A 2 -12.80 4.01 -13.96
CA SER A 2 -13.78 4.46 -14.94
C SER A 2 -13.15 5.19 -16.13
N GLU A 3 -13.90 5.24 -17.25
CA GLU A 3 -13.49 5.98 -18.45
C GLU A 3 -13.33 7.48 -18.18
N GLU A 4 -14.22 8.07 -17.38
CA GLU A 4 -14.16 9.47 -16.99
C GLU A 4 -12.84 9.81 -16.28
N VAL A 5 -12.48 9.02 -15.27
CA VAL A 5 -11.21 9.19 -14.54
C VAL A 5 -10.01 8.99 -15.45
N PHE A 6 -10.09 8.05 -16.39
CA PHE A 6 -9.03 7.89 -17.39
C PHE A 6 -8.80 9.16 -18.21
N TYR A 7 -9.87 9.83 -18.66
CA TYR A 7 -9.75 11.11 -19.37
C TYR A 7 -9.21 12.24 -18.50
N LEU A 8 -9.64 12.33 -17.23
CA LEU A 8 -9.07 13.29 -16.28
C LEU A 8 -7.55 13.10 -16.11
N LEU A 9 -7.09 11.85 -15.99
CA LEU A 9 -5.66 11.55 -15.85
C LEU A 9 -4.80 11.89 -17.09
N GLN A 10 -5.42 12.14 -18.24
CA GLN A 10 -4.72 12.62 -19.43
C GLN A 10 -4.47 14.13 -19.40
N THR A 11 -5.29 14.88 -18.67
CA THR A 11 -5.20 16.35 -18.58
C THR A 11 -4.44 16.83 -17.34
N MET A 12 -4.36 15.99 -16.31
CA MET A 12 -3.66 16.31 -15.06
C MET A 12 -2.13 16.21 -15.17
N ASP A 13 -1.42 17.06 -14.42
CA ASP A 13 0.03 16.94 -14.25
C ASP A 13 0.38 15.68 -13.45
N ARG A 14 0.89 14.66 -14.14
CA ARG A 14 1.33 13.38 -13.55
C ARG A 14 2.51 13.51 -12.60
N LYS A 15 3.24 14.63 -12.64
CA LYS A 15 4.32 14.91 -11.67
C LYS A 15 3.77 15.43 -10.34
N ARG A 16 2.52 15.89 -10.27
CA ARG A 16 1.89 16.35 -9.03
C ARG A 16 1.94 15.25 -7.98
N ILE A 17 2.49 15.57 -6.81
CA ILE A 17 2.75 14.58 -5.76
C ILE A 17 1.47 14.02 -5.14
N GLU A 18 0.44 14.86 -4.98
CA GLU A 18 -0.86 14.44 -4.45
C GLU A 18 -1.52 13.42 -5.39
N LEU A 19 -1.39 13.62 -6.70
CA LEU A 19 -1.90 12.67 -7.69
C LEU A 19 -1.17 11.33 -7.60
N GLN A 20 0.17 11.33 -7.51
CA GLN A 20 0.93 10.09 -7.33
C GLN A 20 0.56 9.35 -6.05
N ILE A 21 0.31 10.09 -4.96
CA ILE A 21 -0.14 9.52 -3.69
C ILE A 21 -1.54 8.91 -3.83
N VAL A 22 -2.50 9.61 -4.44
CA VAL A 22 -3.87 9.08 -4.64
C VAL A 22 -3.85 7.83 -5.52
N LEU A 23 -3.16 7.87 -6.66
CA LEU A 23 -3.14 6.75 -7.60
C LEU A 23 -2.60 5.45 -6.98
N GLN A 24 -1.64 5.57 -6.05
CA GLN A 24 -1.01 4.42 -5.42
C GLN A 24 -1.66 4.04 -4.08
N CYS A 25 -2.06 5.03 -3.28
CA CYS A 25 -2.43 4.85 -1.88
C CYS A 25 -3.89 5.12 -1.56
N ALA A 26 -4.76 5.43 -2.54
CA ALA A 26 -6.19 5.65 -2.30
C ALA A 26 -6.85 4.58 -1.41
N PRO A 27 -6.61 3.26 -1.59
CA PRO A 27 -7.18 2.24 -0.70
C PRO A 27 -6.74 2.37 0.76
N THR A 28 -5.49 2.77 0.99
CA THR A 28 -4.95 2.97 2.35
C THR A 28 -5.49 4.27 2.95
N ILE A 29 -5.62 5.32 2.13
CA ILE A 29 -6.19 6.62 2.52
C ILE A 29 -7.66 6.48 2.91
N ALA A 30 -8.46 5.74 2.12
CA ALA A 30 -9.85 5.41 2.43
C ALA A 30 -9.98 4.43 3.61
N GLY A 31 -8.88 3.94 4.17
CA GLY A 31 -8.87 2.97 5.27
C GLY A 31 -9.33 1.57 4.88
N LEU A 32 -9.50 1.27 3.60
CA LEU A 32 -9.89 -0.04 3.08
C LEU A 32 -8.71 -1.03 3.08
N LYS A 33 -7.47 -0.51 3.06
CA LYS A 33 -6.22 -1.28 3.11
C LYS A 33 -5.33 -0.82 4.26
N THR A 34 -4.56 -1.73 4.85
CA THR A 34 -3.67 -1.39 5.98
C THR A 34 -2.44 -0.60 5.53
N SER A 35 -1.95 -0.88 4.32
CA SER A 35 -0.69 -0.35 3.82
C SER A 35 -0.56 -0.48 2.30
N ASN A 36 0.31 0.32 1.70
CA ASN A 36 0.67 0.23 0.30
C ASN A 36 2.12 0.70 0.10
N PHE A 37 2.76 0.27 -1.00
CA PHE A 37 3.97 0.95 -1.43
C PHE A 37 3.64 2.29 -2.08
N LEU A 38 4.52 3.27 -1.88
CA LEU A 38 4.51 4.52 -2.63
C LEU A 38 5.88 4.69 -3.27
N ILE A 39 5.90 4.67 -4.59
CA ILE A 39 7.11 4.82 -5.39
C ILE A 39 7.02 6.17 -6.10
N VAL A 40 7.98 7.06 -5.81
CA VAL A 40 8.05 8.40 -6.40
C VAL A 40 9.49 8.72 -6.79
N PRO A 41 9.73 9.69 -7.69
CA PRO A 41 11.05 10.26 -7.93
C PRO A 41 11.73 10.70 -6.62
N LYS A 42 13.04 10.46 -6.51
CA LYS A 42 13.83 10.78 -5.31
C LYS A 42 13.75 12.26 -4.92
N GLU A 43 13.71 13.15 -5.90
CA GLU A 43 13.55 14.60 -5.72
C GLU A 43 12.24 15.01 -5.02
N GLN A 44 11.22 14.14 -5.05
CA GLN A 44 9.91 14.39 -4.41
C GLN A 44 9.80 13.82 -3.00
N GLU A 45 10.86 13.21 -2.45
CA GLU A 45 10.85 12.62 -1.11
C GLU A 45 10.41 13.61 -0.02
N GLU A 46 10.89 14.86 -0.07
CA GLU A 46 10.49 15.87 0.91
C GLU A 46 9.02 16.28 0.75
N GLN A 47 8.52 16.34 -0.49
CA GLN A 47 7.11 16.60 -0.77
C GLN A 47 6.21 15.50 -0.19
N VAL A 48 6.60 14.23 -0.33
CA VAL A 48 5.90 13.11 0.34
C VAL A 48 5.86 13.33 1.85
N ARG A 49 7.01 13.64 2.48
CA ARG A 49 7.06 13.87 3.92
C ARG A 49 6.14 15.01 4.37
N MET A 50 6.10 16.11 3.62
CA MET A 50 5.23 17.25 3.93
C MET A 50 3.75 16.89 3.79
N VAL A 51 3.37 16.26 2.68
CA VAL A 51 1.97 15.89 2.40
C VAL A 51 1.47 14.85 3.41
N MET A 52 2.30 13.85 3.73
CA MET A 52 1.92 12.74 4.63
C MET A 52 1.62 13.18 6.06
N ARG A 53 2.18 14.30 6.55
CA ARG A 53 1.93 14.83 7.91
C ARG A 53 0.46 15.02 8.24
N TYR A 54 -0.37 15.32 7.23
CA TYR A 54 -1.78 15.65 7.40
C TYR A 54 -2.72 14.48 7.10
N THR A 55 -2.16 13.31 6.78
CA THR A 55 -2.95 12.15 6.32
C THR A 55 -3.37 11.20 7.43
N GLY A 56 -2.73 11.28 8.61
CA GLY A 56 -2.86 10.27 9.66
C GLY A 56 -2.20 8.93 9.33
N LEU A 57 -1.55 8.81 8.17
CA LEU A 57 -0.76 7.65 7.76
C LEU A 57 0.72 7.88 8.04
N PHE A 58 1.44 6.78 8.24
CA PHE A 58 2.89 6.77 8.35
C PHE A 58 3.51 6.48 7.00
N SER A 59 4.52 7.25 6.60
CA SER A 59 5.37 6.97 5.43
C SER A 59 6.77 6.57 5.88
N TYR A 60 7.10 5.29 5.78
CA TYR A 60 8.40 4.75 6.16
C TYR A 60 9.24 4.48 4.91
N ARG A 61 10.35 5.20 4.74
CA ARG A 61 11.25 4.99 3.59
C ARG A 61 11.90 3.61 3.71
N LEU A 62 11.69 2.75 2.71
CA LEU A 62 12.37 1.46 2.61
C LEU A 62 13.74 1.66 1.97
N VAL A 63 13.78 2.05 0.69
CA VAL A 63 15.03 2.05 -0.08
C VAL A 63 15.00 3.09 -1.21
N TYR A 64 16.18 3.48 -1.69
CA TYR A 64 16.35 4.19 -2.95
C TYR A 64 16.62 3.18 -4.08
N ASP A 65 15.85 3.26 -5.16
CA ASP A 65 16.01 2.42 -6.35
C ASP A 65 16.30 3.33 -7.56
N GLY A 66 17.59 3.53 -7.85
CA GLY A 66 18.04 4.50 -8.85
C GLY A 66 17.57 5.92 -8.53
N ASN A 67 16.79 6.53 -9.43
CA ASN A 67 16.22 7.87 -9.21
C ASN A 67 14.84 7.84 -8.52
N ARG A 68 14.47 6.72 -7.90
CA ARG A 68 13.20 6.56 -7.17
C ARG A 68 13.45 6.30 -5.69
N VAL A 69 12.45 6.63 -4.89
CA VAL A 69 12.37 6.26 -3.48
C VAL A 69 11.11 5.42 -3.28
N ILE A 70 11.23 4.35 -2.50
CA ILE A 70 10.13 3.45 -2.16
C ILE A 70 9.79 3.66 -0.68
N PHE A 71 8.56 4.03 -0.41
CA PHE A 71 8.00 4.08 0.95
C PHE A 71 7.03 2.92 1.17
N LEU A 72 6.97 2.44 2.40
CA LEU A 72 5.79 1.78 2.94
C LEU A 72 4.89 2.85 3.57
N VAL A 73 3.73 3.09 2.97
CA VAL A 73 2.69 3.98 3.52
C VAL A 73 1.66 3.13 4.24
N PHE A 74 1.37 3.40 5.51
CA PHE A 74 0.50 2.53 6.29
C PHE A 74 -0.26 3.22 7.42
N ASN A 75 -1.42 2.65 7.76
CA ASN A 75 -2.11 2.92 9.00
C ASN A 75 -1.45 2.12 10.12
N LYS A 76 -0.82 2.80 11.08
CA LYS A 76 -0.03 2.17 12.14
C LYS A 76 -0.83 1.20 13.00
N GLN A 77 -2.03 1.58 13.40
CA GLN A 77 -2.90 0.76 14.25
C GLN A 77 -3.28 -0.54 13.52
N LYS A 78 -3.84 -0.41 12.31
CA LYS A 78 -4.30 -1.56 11.51
C LYS A 78 -3.17 -2.50 11.13
N LEU A 79 -2.02 -1.96 10.73
CA LEU A 79 -0.87 -2.80 10.38
C LEU A 79 -0.31 -3.50 11.62
N LEU A 80 -0.22 -2.82 12.76
CA LEU A 80 0.23 -3.43 14.02
C LEU A 80 -0.70 -4.57 14.44
N GLU A 81 -2.02 -4.37 14.38
CA GLU A 81 -3.02 -5.40 14.68
C GLU A 81 -2.87 -6.61 13.75
N TYR A 82 -2.72 -6.37 12.45
CA TYR A 82 -2.54 -7.44 11.47
C TYR A 82 -1.26 -8.26 11.72
N LEU A 83 -0.12 -7.59 11.91
CA LEU A 83 1.16 -8.24 12.21
C LEU A 83 1.18 -8.91 13.59
N SER A 84 0.28 -8.50 14.49
CA SER A 84 0.17 -9.07 15.83
C SER A 84 -0.62 -10.37 15.87
N ARG A 85 -1.34 -10.73 14.80
CA ARG A 85 -2.05 -12.01 14.71
C ARG A 85 -1.06 -13.18 14.79
N GLU A 86 -1.46 -14.22 15.52
CA GLU A 86 -0.53 -15.29 15.87
C GLU A 86 -0.16 -16.20 14.68
N ASP A 87 -1.05 -16.32 13.70
CA ASP A 87 -0.77 -17.00 12.43
C ASP A 87 0.23 -16.22 11.56
N VAL A 88 0.15 -14.89 11.57
CA VAL A 88 1.06 -13.99 10.86
C VAL A 88 2.45 -13.99 11.50
N LYS A 89 2.54 -13.87 12.83
CA LYS A 89 3.82 -13.95 13.55
C LYS A 89 4.53 -15.27 13.30
N ARG A 90 3.80 -16.39 13.41
CA ARG A 90 4.35 -17.73 13.14
C ARG A 90 4.87 -17.86 11.71
N PHE A 91 4.16 -17.29 10.74
CA PHE A 91 4.63 -17.27 9.36
C PHE A 91 5.92 -16.44 9.23
N LEU A 92 5.95 -15.21 9.78
CA LEU A 92 7.12 -14.33 9.71
C LEU A 92 8.36 -14.91 10.42
N LYS A 93 8.18 -15.70 11.49
CA LYS A 93 9.29 -16.42 12.15
C LYS A 93 10.07 -17.31 11.19
N ASN A 94 9.41 -17.92 10.21
CA ASN A 94 10.07 -18.73 9.18
C ASN A 94 10.97 -17.91 8.25
N TYR A 95 10.81 -16.59 8.23
CA TYR A 95 11.62 -15.64 7.45
C TYR A 95 12.65 -14.89 8.32
N GLY A 96 12.85 -15.32 9.57
CA GLY A 96 13.83 -14.75 10.50
C GLY A 96 13.33 -13.56 11.32
N TYR A 97 12.03 -13.24 11.26
CA TYR A 97 11.44 -12.23 12.13
C TYR A 97 11.30 -12.78 13.56
N SER A 98 11.58 -11.92 14.55
CA SER A 98 11.43 -12.25 15.97
C SER A 98 10.21 -11.55 16.57
N ASP A 99 9.75 -11.97 17.74
CA ASP A 99 8.64 -11.34 18.49
C ASP A 99 9.03 -9.98 19.11
N LYS A 100 10.00 -9.27 18.50
CA LYS A 100 10.42 -7.94 18.93
C LYS A 100 9.35 -6.91 18.57
N ALA A 101 9.49 -5.72 19.14
CA ALA A 101 8.59 -4.61 18.86
C ALA A 101 8.50 -4.31 17.35
N PHE A 102 7.34 -3.83 16.91
CA PHE A 102 7.00 -3.51 15.52
C PHE A 102 8.10 -2.77 14.73
N GLY A 103 8.81 -1.83 15.35
CA GLY A 103 9.91 -1.10 14.72
C GLY A 103 11.08 -2.00 14.29
N TYR A 104 11.38 -3.07 15.04
CA TYR A 104 12.40 -4.04 14.64
C TYR A 104 11.95 -4.84 13.41
N SER A 105 10.68 -5.24 13.34
CA SER A 105 10.14 -5.93 12.17
C SER A 105 10.16 -5.03 10.92
N LEU A 106 9.81 -3.75 11.05
CA LEU A 106 9.91 -2.80 9.93
C LEU A 106 11.36 -2.60 9.47
N ARG A 107 12.30 -2.46 10.41
CA ARG A 107 13.72 -2.32 10.09
C ARG A 107 14.27 -3.57 9.40
N PHE A 108 13.95 -4.76 9.91
CA PHE A 108 14.38 -6.01 9.29
C PHE A 108 13.77 -6.19 7.89
N PHE A 109 12.51 -5.82 7.71
CA PHE A 109 11.88 -5.78 6.39
C PHE A 109 12.59 -4.79 5.45
N GLN A 110 12.92 -3.59 5.91
CA GLN A 110 13.72 -2.63 5.16
C GLN A 110 15.08 -3.23 4.74
N GLU A 111 15.81 -3.84 5.67
CA GLU A 111 17.13 -4.45 5.39
C GLU A 111 17.02 -5.54 4.31
N ARG A 112 16.02 -6.42 4.39
CA ARG A 112 15.77 -7.45 3.36
C ARG A 112 15.38 -6.86 2.01
N TYR A 113 14.49 -5.87 2.02
CA TYR A 113 14.05 -5.21 0.78
C TYR A 113 15.19 -4.41 0.12
N SER A 114 16.05 -3.77 0.91
CA SER A 114 17.23 -3.07 0.40
C SER A 114 18.20 -4.02 -0.29
N LYS A 115 18.48 -5.19 0.29
CA LYS A 115 19.35 -6.21 -0.32
C LYS A 115 18.83 -6.70 -1.68
N PHE A 116 17.52 -6.90 -1.80
CA PHE A 116 16.90 -7.22 -3.10
C PHE A 116 17.16 -6.13 -4.15
N VAL A 117 16.99 -4.85 -3.78
CA VAL A 117 17.18 -3.73 -4.72
C VAL A 117 18.66 -3.53 -5.06
N GLU A 118 19.54 -3.56 -4.07
CA GLU A 118 20.96 -3.20 -4.21
C GLU A 118 21.81 -4.34 -4.79
N SER A 119 21.53 -5.58 -4.39
CA SER A 119 22.38 -6.75 -4.67
C SER A 119 21.68 -7.82 -5.51
N ARG A 120 20.43 -7.57 -5.97
CA ARG A 120 19.62 -8.54 -6.72
C ARG A 120 19.51 -9.90 -6.02
N GLU A 121 19.54 -9.89 -4.68
CA GLU A 121 19.18 -11.05 -3.85
C GLU A 121 17.71 -11.43 -4.10
N ASP A 122 17.26 -12.54 -3.53
CA ASP A 122 15.86 -12.97 -3.65
C ASP A 122 14.89 -11.91 -3.12
N PHE A 123 13.79 -11.70 -3.85
CA PHE A 123 12.74 -10.78 -3.43
C PHE A 123 12.15 -11.23 -2.08
N PRO A 124 11.95 -10.32 -1.10
CA PRO A 124 11.33 -10.68 0.17
C PRO A 124 9.86 -11.04 -0.06
N HIS A 125 9.59 -12.32 -0.30
CA HIS A 125 8.24 -12.78 -0.65
C HIS A 125 7.22 -12.54 0.47
N GLU A 126 7.67 -12.35 1.71
CA GLU A 126 6.86 -11.92 2.84
C GLU A 126 6.37 -10.46 2.75
N ALA A 127 6.83 -9.67 1.78
CA ALA A 127 6.40 -8.28 1.59
C ALA A 127 4.88 -8.12 1.53
N GLY A 128 4.16 -9.10 1.00
CA GLY A 128 2.69 -9.10 0.98
C GLY A 128 2.06 -8.98 2.37
N VAL A 129 2.71 -9.51 3.41
CA VAL A 129 2.27 -9.35 4.81
C VAL A 129 2.39 -7.89 5.26
N PHE A 130 3.49 -7.20 4.93
CA PHE A 130 3.67 -5.79 5.23
C PHE A 130 2.75 -4.87 4.41
N LEU A 131 2.24 -5.36 3.27
CA LEU A 131 1.24 -4.70 2.43
C LEU A 131 -0.22 -5.03 2.85
N GLY A 132 -0.40 -5.79 3.92
CA GLY A 132 -1.73 -6.11 4.46
C GLY A 132 -2.50 -7.18 3.69
N TYR A 133 -1.85 -7.95 2.82
CA TYR A 133 -2.54 -8.97 2.04
C TYR A 133 -2.93 -10.13 2.94
N PRO A 134 -4.09 -10.78 2.73
CA PRO A 134 -4.47 -11.96 3.47
C PRO A 134 -3.37 -13.02 3.49
N LEU A 135 -3.08 -13.58 4.67
CA LEU A 135 -1.97 -14.54 4.83
C LEU A 135 -2.11 -15.76 3.92
N CYS A 136 -3.34 -16.21 3.60
CA CYS A 136 -3.58 -17.31 2.66
C CYS A 136 -3.08 -16.97 1.25
N ASP A 137 -3.23 -15.72 0.80
CA ASP A 137 -2.82 -15.28 -0.53
C ASP A 137 -1.31 -15.09 -0.59
N VAL A 138 -0.68 -14.60 0.48
CA VAL A 138 0.78 -14.52 0.57
C VAL A 138 1.40 -15.92 0.50
N LYS A 139 0.90 -16.86 1.31
CA LYS A 139 1.36 -18.26 1.29
C LYS A 139 1.10 -18.93 -0.06
N GLY A 140 -0.06 -18.68 -0.67
CA GLY A 140 -0.41 -19.16 -2.00
C GLY A 140 0.57 -18.66 -3.06
N PHE A 141 0.84 -17.35 -3.06
CA PHE A 141 1.80 -16.73 -3.97
C PHE A 141 3.18 -17.36 -3.86
N ILE A 142 3.70 -17.53 -2.65
CA ILE A 142 5.01 -18.14 -2.41
C ILE A 142 5.04 -19.60 -2.88
N SER A 143 4.11 -20.41 -2.38
CA SER A 143 4.11 -21.86 -2.63
C SER A 143 3.85 -22.24 -4.09
N LYS A 144 3.18 -21.35 -4.85
CA LYS A 144 2.86 -21.57 -6.26
C LYS A 144 3.74 -20.76 -7.21
N GLY A 145 4.77 -20.05 -6.71
CA GLY A 145 5.63 -19.20 -7.54
C GLY A 145 4.86 -18.09 -8.27
N GLY A 146 3.74 -17.64 -7.70
CA GLY A 146 2.84 -16.69 -8.34
C GLY A 146 1.87 -17.30 -9.36
N GLU A 147 1.86 -18.60 -9.60
CA GLU A 147 0.97 -19.25 -10.57
C GLU A 147 -0.27 -19.89 -9.93
N ASN A 148 -1.24 -20.34 -10.73
CA ASN A 148 -2.46 -21.02 -10.26
C ASN A 148 -3.30 -20.20 -9.26
N TYR A 149 -3.30 -18.88 -9.40
CA TYR A 149 -4.20 -18.00 -8.67
C TYR A 149 -5.62 -18.13 -9.22
N ARG A 150 -6.62 -17.90 -8.35
CA ARG A 150 -8.04 -17.99 -8.71
C ARG A 150 -8.58 -16.68 -9.28
N ALA A 151 -8.01 -15.56 -8.83
CA ALA A 151 -8.31 -14.23 -9.34
C ALA A 151 -7.08 -13.32 -9.19
N SER A 152 -7.02 -12.21 -9.93
CA SER A 152 -5.94 -11.24 -9.85
C SER A 152 -6.49 -9.82 -9.99
N GLY A 153 -5.84 -8.89 -9.30
CA GLY A 153 -6.14 -7.46 -9.35
C GLY A 153 -5.04 -6.70 -8.62
N TYR A 154 -5.34 -6.18 -7.43
CA TYR A 154 -4.34 -5.52 -6.57
C TYR A 154 -3.29 -6.49 -6.01
N TRP A 155 -3.63 -7.77 -5.91
CA TRP A 155 -2.72 -8.89 -5.68
C TRP A 155 -3.28 -10.16 -6.33
N LYS A 156 -2.50 -11.24 -6.33
CA LYS A 156 -2.94 -12.57 -6.79
C LYS A 156 -3.68 -13.31 -5.67
N VAL A 157 -4.92 -13.70 -5.90
CA VAL A 157 -5.83 -14.27 -4.90
C VAL A 157 -5.87 -15.79 -4.98
N TYR A 158 -5.68 -16.44 -3.85
CA TYR A 158 -5.67 -17.91 -3.72
C TYR A 158 -6.78 -18.41 -2.80
N GLY A 159 -7.22 -17.57 -1.85
CA GLY A 159 -8.30 -17.86 -0.91
C GLY A 159 -9.68 -17.46 -1.43
N ASP A 160 -10.28 -16.49 -0.74
CA ASP A 160 -11.64 -16.00 -0.94
C ASP A 160 -11.71 -15.00 -2.09
N THR A 161 -12.00 -15.51 -3.29
CA THR A 161 -12.07 -14.68 -4.50
C THR A 161 -13.24 -13.72 -4.49
N GLU A 162 -14.41 -14.13 -4.01
CA GLU A 162 -15.62 -13.30 -4.11
C GLU A 162 -15.49 -12.04 -3.27
N ASN A 163 -15.13 -12.19 -1.99
CA ASN A 163 -14.99 -11.04 -1.10
C ASN A 163 -13.77 -10.18 -1.47
N THR A 164 -12.69 -10.80 -1.97
CA THR A 164 -11.50 -10.05 -2.40
C THR A 164 -11.76 -9.21 -3.66
N LEU A 165 -12.52 -9.73 -4.63
CA LEU A 165 -12.88 -8.96 -5.83
C LEU A 165 -13.81 -7.79 -5.50
N LYS A 166 -14.81 -8.00 -4.64
CA LYS A 166 -15.65 -6.90 -4.12
C LYS A 166 -14.83 -5.85 -3.37
N LEU A 167 -13.76 -6.26 -2.68
CA LEU A 167 -12.83 -5.32 -2.04
C LEU A 167 -12.02 -4.53 -3.07
N PHE A 168 -11.61 -5.16 -4.19
CA PHE A 168 -10.91 -4.48 -5.28
C PHE A 168 -11.79 -3.45 -5.99
N GLU A 169 -13.08 -3.73 -6.16
CA GLU A 169 -14.04 -2.75 -6.68
C GLU A 169 -14.09 -1.51 -5.78
N LYS A 170 -14.22 -1.68 -4.46
CA LYS A 170 -14.17 -0.56 -3.51
C LYS A 170 -12.85 0.22 -3.56
N PHE A 171 -11.74 -0.44 -3.84
CA PHE A 171 -10.44 0.23 -4.01
C PHE A 171 -10.41 1.10 -5.26
N ASP A 172 -11.02 0.62 -6.35
CA ASP A 172 -11.17 1.38 -7.58
C ASP A 172 -12.11 2.56 -7.39
N ASP A 173 -13.27 2.36 -6.75
CA ASP A 173 -14.22 3.43 -6.43
C ASP A 173 -13.57 4.54 -5.62
N ALA A 174 -12.86 4.17 -4.54
CA ALA A 174 -12.14 5.12 -3.70
C ALA A 174 -11.06 5.89 -4.48
N LYS A 175 -10.37 5.24 -5.42
CA LYS A 175 -9.36 5.90 -6.25
C LYS A 175 -9.99 6.87 -7.23
N ASP A 176 -11.07 6.45 -7.88
CA ASP A 176 -11.80 7.24 -8.85
C ASP A 176 -12.38 8.50 -8.20
N GLU A 177 -13.04 8.36 -7.05
CA GLU A 177 -13.55 9.48 -6.26
C GLU A 177 -12.44 10.48 -5.91
N MET A 178 -11.31 10.01 -5.38
CA MET A 178 -10.20 10.89 -5.00
C MET A 178 -9.55 11.58 -6.20
N VAL A 179 -9.49 10.94 -7.37
CA VAL A 179 -8.98 11.57 -8.59
C VAL A 179 -9.95 12.67 -9.06
N CYS A 180 -11.26 12.42 -9.05
CA CYS A 180 -12.26 13.44 -9.36
C CYS A 180 -12.12 14.64 -8.42
N MET A 181 -12.05 14.42 -7.10
CA MET A 181 -11.84 15.50 -6.13
C MET A 181 -10.57 16.30 -6.39
N LEU A 182 -9.44 15.64 -6.71
CA LEU A 182 -8.20 16.33 -7.07
C LEU A 182 -8.34 17.18 -8.34
N SER A 183 -9.12 16.70 -9.32
CA SER A 183 -9.38 17.41 -10.58
C SER A 183 -10.25 18.65 -10.40
N GLU A 184 -11.15 18.62 -9.41
CA GLU A 184 -11.98 19.76 -8.99
C GLU A 184 -11.20 20.80 -8.16
N GLY A 185 -9.93 20.55 -7.86
CA GLY A 185 -9.05 21.46 -7.14
C GLY A 185 -8.95 21.21 -5.64
N ASN A 186 -9.58 20.16 -5.11
CA ASN A 186 -9.44 19.79 -3.70
C ASN A 186 -7.97 19.44 -3.37
N SER A 187 -7.52 19.84 -2.20
CA SER A 187 -6.25 19.39 -1.62
C SER A 187 -6.36 17.97 -1.07
N LEU A 188 -5.23 17.27 -0.95
CA LEU A 188 -5.24 15.94 -0.33
C LEU A 188 -5.76 15.97 1.12
N HIS A 189 -5.53 17.07 1.85
CA HIS A 189 -6.05 17.22 3.21
C HIS A 189 -7.58 17.24 3.26
N GLU A 190 -8.22 17.95 2.33
CA GLU A 190 -9.69 18.01 2.22
C GLU A 190 -10.27 16.64 1.84
N ILE A 191 -9.64 15.96 0.89
CA ILE A 191 -10.01 14.59 0.48
C ILE A 191 -9.95 13.63 1.68
N ILE A 192 -8.89 13.68 2.49
CA ILE A 192 -8.78 12.80 3.65
C ILE A 192 -9.83 13.11 4.72
N ARG A 193 -10.20 14.38 4.86
CA ARG A 193 -11.23 14.79 5.82
C ARG A 193 -12.63 14.32 5.39
N SER A 194 -12.95 14.34 4.10
CA SER A 194 -14.24 13.82 3.60
C SER A 194 -14.35 12.31 3.83
N GLN A 195 -13.29 11.56 3.54
CA GLN A 195 -13.22 10.10 3.71
C GLN A 195 -13.41 9.68 5.18
N ASN A 196 -12.79 10.40 6.12
CA ASN A 196 -12.97 10.14 7.55
C ASN A 196 -14.39 10.47 8.07
N THR A 197 -15.13 11.33 7.37
CA THR A 197 -16.51 11.65 7.73
C THR A 197 -17.45 10.55 7.26
N LEU A 198 -17.23 10.02 6.05
CA LEU A 198 -17.99 8.88 5.51
C LEU A 198 -17.85 7.62 6.38
N LEU A 199 -16.64 7.34 6.90
CA LEU A 199 -16.37 6.22 7.81
C LEU A 199 -17.03 6.33 9.19
N LYS A 200 -17.56 7.50 9.59
CA LYS A 200 -18.24 7.70 10.88
C LYS A 200 -19.76 7.60 10.78
N VAL A 201 -20.31 7.57 9.57
CA VAL A 201 -21.76 7.61 9.30
C VAL A 201 -22.31 6.25 8.83
N GLY A 202 -21.43 5.28 8.52
CA GLY A 202 -21.79 3.89 8.23
C GLY A 202 -21.45 2.95 9.37
#